data_AF-A0AAE0F6J7-F1
#
_entry.id   AF-A0AAE0F6J7-F1
#
_cell.length_a   1.000
_cell.length_b   1.000
_cell.length_c   1.000
_cell.angle_alpha   90.00
_cell.angle_beta   90.00
_cell.angle_gamma   90.00
#
_symmetry.space_group_name_H-M   'P 1'
#
loop_
_entity.id
_entity.type
_entity.pdbx_description
1 polymer ?
#
loop_
_entity_poly.entity_id
_entity_poly.type
_entity_poly.pdbx_seq_one_letter_code
_entity_poly.pdbx_strand_id
1 'polypeptide(L)'
;MFDGTRRLGEALNTVGRFCSEDFAIIQRLVNFVTLNASPDNTALSTVLSNVATRELGLDFDAITGWGRDSVKVNGTATNRLLVIFPSSVDLLCICHTLNNTGDRVGFPEKREFMTSWLTLVQNNNAAKQLWKSLASQAIVGFSNIRWWSRQEVENEICLNFGLLPSFLAQLESDGVGDATTKKMASVYAKDPLRLEVSFAAGYDGTLQLLRTTYELEGDRLEILLVYRRVEALRAFGRSLQEDEGNRGLLPNVDAVIRRASQPALGLKVRKEFAGHGTFTRTISKIDVEDPDEPVYHIVYEDGDRETMVDAELCPLLEVYGGEMRKYAVQELVGAFIYLENRLTGNCDRSYDCSQGYELCRVIQLFDPSYVASHPSIDSSSVQQLSVITPLARGNYGKLLRELEGELPTYKVAVIGFQCDHSDVSAFTSAVLAWWAQNAKELPKWSSAARICFSFSPNSCACERVFSLLKEMFGEDQDNCLADYLQAALMLRYNKRLQTCNMFIQ
;
A
#
# COMPACT_ATOMS: atom_id res chain seq x y z
N MET A 1 10.44 -14.00 -8.06
CA MET A 1 9.21 -13.41 -8.58
C MET A 1 9.51 -12.55 -9.79
N PHE A 2 8.55 -12.54 -10.70
CA PHE A 2 8.64 -11.95 -12.01
C PHE A 2 8.13 -10.50 -11.99
N ASP A 3 8.90 -9.54 -12.50
CA ASP A 3 8.35 -8.25 -12.91
C ASP A 3 9.25 -7.54 -13.95
N GLY A 4 8.84 -7.56 -15.21
CA GLY A 4 9.14 -6.46 -16.11
C GLY A 4 10.02 -6.75 -17.32
N THR A 5 9.68 -6.03 -18.37
CA THR A 5 10.37 -5.94 -19.64
C THR A 5 11.56 -4.99 -19.54
N ARG A 6 12.69 -5.37 -20.14
CA ARG A 6 13.84 -4.50 -20.42
C ARG A 6 14.08 -4.43 -21.92
N ARG A 7 14.95 -3.51 -22.33
CA ARG A 7 15.50 -3.45 -23.70
C ARG A 7 16.09 -4.79 -24.19
N LEU A 8 16.45 -5.70 -23.28
CA LEU A 8 17.06 -7.00 -23.55
C LEU A 8 16.10 -8.20 -23.45
N GLY A 9 14.79 -7.96 -23.22
CA GLY A 9 13.79 -9.01 -23.00
C GLY A 9 13.12 -8.94 -21.63
N GLU A 10 12.31 -9.94 -21.30
CA GLU A 10 11.60 -10.07 -20.02
C GLU A 10 12.53 -10.57 -18.93
N ALA A 11 12.59 -9.86 -17.79
CA ALA A 11 13.48 -10.22 -16.72
C ALA A 11 12.76 -11.05 -15.64
N LEU A 12 13.26 -12.26 -15.40
CA LEU A 12 12.80 -13.14 -14.34
C LEU A 12 13.88 -13.21 -13.26
N ASN A 13 13.51 -12.87 -12.02
CA ASN A 13 14.40 -13.03 -10.88
C ASN A 13 13.74 -13.86 -9.77
N THR A 14 14.54 -14.40 -8.88
CA THR A 14 14.07 -15.12 -7.70
C THR A 14 14.94 -14.73 -6.51
N VAL A 15 14.30 -14.31 -5.42
CA VAL A 15 14.96 -14.01 -4.15
C VAL A 15 14.58 -15.11 -3.16
N GLY A 16 15.59 -15.75 -2.57
CA GLY A 16 15.42 -16.66 -1.44
C GLY A 16 15.48 -15.88 -0.13
N ARG A 17 14.60 -16.22 0.81
CA ARG A 17 14.52 -15.62 2.15
C ARG A 17 14.49 -16.72 3.20
N PHE A 18 15.31 -16.61 4.24
CA PHE A 18 15.38 -17.60 5.32
C PHE A 18 15.84 -16.98 6.64
N CYS A 19 15.58 -17.69 7.74
CA CYS A 19 16.02 -17.31 9.08
C CYS A 19 17.12 -18.28 9.56
N SER A 20 18.29 -17.74 9.91
CA SER A 20 19.42 -18.54 10.41
C SER A 20 19.14 -19.14 11.80
N GLU A 21 20.03 -20.01 12.28
CA GLU A 21 19.97 -20.56 13.63
C GLU A 21 20.10 -19.48 14.72
N ASP A 22 20.86 -18.42 14.43
CA ASP A 22 21.04 -17.26 15.30
C ASP A 22 19.94 -16.19 15.14
N PHE A 23 18.83 -16.54 14.48
CA PHE A 23 17.70 -15.62 14.21
C PHE A 23 18.07 -14.38 13.39
N ALA A 24 18.99 -14.52 12.43
CA ALA A 24 19.23 -13.49 11.42
C ALA A 24 18.33 -13.74 10.20
N ILE A 25 17.61 -12.72 9.76
CA ILE A 25 16.86 -12.74 8.50
C ILE A 25 17.82 -12.49 7.35
N ILE A 26 17.88 -13.42 6.41
CA ILE A 26 18.78 -13.37 5.26
C ILE A 26 17.95 -13.42 3.99
N GLN A 27 18.27 -12.51 3.07
CA GLN A 27 17.73 -12.52 1.71
C GLN A 27 18.86 -12.61 0.69
N ARG A 28 18.65 -13.39 -0.37
CA ARG A 28 19.63 -13.55 -1.44
C ARG A 28 18.93 -13.60 -2.79
N LEU A 29 19.44 -12.85 -3.76
CA LEU A 29 19.12 -13.08 -5.17
C LEU A 29 19.71 -14.44 -5.55
N VAL A 30 18.85 -15.44 -5.78
CA VAL A 30 19.26 -16.81 -6.07
C VAL A 30 19.22 -17.13 -7.56
N ASN A 31 18.45 -16.38 -8.33
CA ASN A 31 18.41 -16.51 -9.79
C ASN A 31 18.05 -15.18 -10.45
N PHE A 32 18.67 -14.87 -11.59
CA PHE A 32 18.31 -13.78 -12.47
C PHE A 32 18.55 -14.20 -13.91
N VAL A 33 17.51 -14.16 -14.74
CA VAL A 33 17.58 -14.52 -16.17
C VAL A 33 16.78 -13.53 -17.01
N THR A 34 17.28 -13.24 -18.21
CA THR A 34 16.54 -12.51 -19.25
C THR A 34 15.98 -13.50 -20.25
N LEU A 35 14.68 -13.38 -20.53
CA LEU A 35 13.92 -14.26 -21.41
C LEU A 35 13.49 -13.49 -22.66
N ASN A 36 13.49 -14.16 -23.81
CA ASN A 36 13.05 -13.55 -25.07
C ASN A 36 11.55 -13.16 -25.06
N ALA A 37 10.74 -13.85 -24.25
CA ALA A 37 9.33 -13.59 -24.06
C ALA A 37 8.91 -14.01 -22.64
N SER A 38 7.76 -13.48 -22.17
CA SER A 38 7.26 -13.77 -20.84
C SER A 38 6.94 -15.28 -20.73
N PRO A 39 7.40 -15.97 -19.68
CA PRO A 39 7.18 -17.41 -19.56
C PRO A 39 5.70 -17.69 -19.31
N ASP A 40 5.18 -18.77 -19.88
CA ASP A 40 3.89 -19.29 -19.48
C ASP A 40 3.96 -19.96 -18.08
N ASN A 41 2.81 -20.37 -17.55
CA ASN A 41 2.74 -20.98 -16.23
C ASN A 41 3.55 -22.30 -16.11
N THR A 42 3.73 -23.04 -17.20
CA THR A 42 4.50 -24.29 -17.21
C THR A 42 5.98 -23.96 -17.14
N ALA A 43 6.45 -23.12 -18.07
CA ALA A 43 7.84 -22.69 -18.15
C ALA A 43 8.29 -22.04 -16.84
N LEU A 44 7.47 -21.17 -16.26
CA LEU A 44 7.78 -20.53 -14.98
C LEU A 44 7.93 -21.56 -13.85
N SER A 45 6.99 -22.50 -13.72
CA SER A 45 7.08 -23.54 -12.68
C SER A 45 8.32 -24.43 -12.85
N THR A 46 8.69 -24.78 -14.08
CA THR A 46 9.88 -25.58 -14.38
C THR A 46 11.17 -24.83 -14.04
N VAL A 47 11.27 -23.55 -14.38
CA VAL A 47 12.43 -22.73 -14.02
C VAL A 47 12.58 -22.67 -12.51
N LEU A 48 11.50 -22.34 -11.78
CA LEU A 48 11.54 -22.24 -10.32
C LEU A 48 11.87 -23.58 -9.64
N SER A 49 11.33 -24.70 -10.12
CA SER A 49 11.68 -26.02 -9.60
C SER A 49 13.13 -26.40 -9.85
N ASN A 50 13.69 -26.03 -11.01
CA ASN A 50 15.09 -26.29 -11.34
C ASN A 50 16.05 -25.46 -10.48
N VAL A 51 15.74 -24.18 -10.27
CA VAL A 51 16.52 -23.32 -9.36
C VAL A 51 16.55 -23.94 -7.96
N ALA A 52 15.39 -24.32 -7.42
CA ALA A 52 15.32 -24.90 -6.08
C ALA A 52 16.08 -26.24 -5.96
N THR A 53 15.84 -27.18 -6.88
CA THR A 53 16.32 -28.56 -6.73
C THR A 53 17.69 -28.82 -7.34
N ARG A 54 18.02 -28.20 -8.48
CA ARG A 54 19.26 -28.48 -9.22
C ARG A 54 20.35 -27.47 -8.92
N GLU A 55 20.01 -26.18 -8.87
CA GLU A 55 21.01 -25.13 -8.68
C GLU A 55 21.33 -24.93 -7.19
N LEU A 56 20.29 -24.90 -6.34
CA LEU A 56 20.47 -24.74 -4.89
C LEU A 56 20.56 -26.08 -4.14
N GLY A 57 20.21 -27.20 -4.76
CA GLY A 57 20.27 -28.53 -4.13
C GLY A 57 19.35 -28.69 -2.92
N LEU A 58 18.23 -27.95 -2.88
CA LEU A 58 17.31 -27.98 -1.75
C LEU A 58 16.37 -29.18 -1.83
N ASP A 59 16.17 -29.81 -0.68
CA ASP A 59 15.13 -30.83 -0.51
C ASP A 59 13.74 -30.23 -0.69
N PHE A 60 12.79 -31.04 -1.16
CA PHE A 60 11.41 -30.59 -1.40
C PHE A 60 10.74 -30.02 -0.14
N ASP A 61 11.05 -30.59 1.04
CA ASP A 61 10.51 -30.14 2.32
C ASP A 61 11.24 -28.92 2.91
N ALA A 62 12.38 -28.52 2.33
CA ALA A 62 13.10 -27.31 2.76
C ALA A 62 12.45 -26.03 2.22
N ILE A 63 11.61 -26.12 1.19
CA ILE A 63 10.86 -24.98 0.66
C ILE A 63 9.59 -24.78 1.48
N THR A 64 9.58 -23.73 2.30
CA THR A 64 8.46 -23.42 3.21
C THR A 64 7.35 -22.63 2.53
N GLY A 65 7.63 -21.85 1.48
CA GLY A 65 6.61 -21.05 0.81
C GLY A 65 7.08 -20.35 -0.46
N TRP A 66 6.11 -19.90 -1.25
CA TRP A 66 6.29 -19.18 -2.51
C TRP A 66 5.63 -17.81 -2.42
N GLY A 67 6.45 -16.76 -2.36
CA GLY A 67 5.99 -15.37 -2.44
C GLY A 67 5.78 -14.92 -3.88
N ARG A 68 4.61 -14.37 -4.20
CA ARG A 68 4.29 -13.88 -5.55
C ARG A 68 3.43 -12.62 -5.56
N ASP A 69 3.44 -11.90 -6.67
CA ASP A 69 2.49 -10.83 -6.94
C ASP A 69 1.12 -11.38 -7.39
N SER A 70 0.20 -10.46 -7.72
CA SER A 70 -1.14 -10.80 -8.18
C SER A 70 -1.24 -11.19 -9.65
N VAL A 71 -0.15 -11.32 -10.42
CA VAL A 71 -0.28 -11.69 -11.84
C VAL A 71 -0.75 -13.15 -11.97
N LYS A 72 -1.77 -13.37 -12.81
CA LYS A 72 -2.45 -14.68 -12.96
C LYS A 72 -1.49 -15.83 -13.32
N VAL A 73 -0.47 -15.56 -14.15
CA VAL A 73 0.55 -16.53 -14.54
C VAL A 73 1.31 -17.04 -13.32
N ASN A 74 1.67 -16.14 -12.38
CA ASN A 74 2.39 -16.48 -11.16
C ASN A 74 1.54 -17.37 -10.26
N GLY A 75 0.25 -17.06 -10.07
CA GLY A 75 -0.66 -17.92 -9.30
C GLY A 75 -0.84 -19.31 -9.90
N THR A 76 -0.94 -19.41 -11.23
CA THR A 76 -1.06 -20.71 -11.91
C THR A 76 0.23 -21.53 -11.82
N ALA A 77 1.40 -20.88 -11.90
CA ALA A 77 2.68 -21.53 -11.72
C ALA A 77 2.88 -22.02 -10.27
N THR A 78 2.51 -21.21 -9.27
CA THR A 78 2.58 -21.61 -7.86
C THR A 78 1.68 -22.80 -7.57
N ASN A 79 0.47 -22.87 -8.12
CA ASN A 79 -0.39 -24.04 -7.99
C ASN A 79 0.29 -25.35 -8.44
N ARG A 80 1.13 -25.29 -9.47
CA ARG A 80 1.93 -26.45 -9.91
C ARG A 80 3.09 -26.72 -8.96
N LEU A 81 3.76 -25.68 -8.47
CA LEU A 81 4.83 -25.82 -7.48
C LEU A 81 4.32 -26.44 -6.19
N LEU A 82 3.11 -26.12 -5.72
CA LEU A 82 2.51 -26.75 -4.54
C LEU A 82 2.30 -28.26 -4.69
N VAL A 83 2.16 -28.78 -5.91
CA VAL A 83 2.10 -30.24 -6.15
C VAL A 83 3.49 -30.87 -6.02
N ILE A 84 4.53 -30.16 -6.47
CA ILE A 84 5.93 -30.61 -6.44
C ILE A 84 6.52 -30.47 -5.02
N PHE A 85 6.16 -29.39 -4.32
CA PHE A 85 6.61 -28.99 -2.99
C PHE A 85 5.41 -28.97 -2.03
N PRO A 86 4.86 -30.13 -1.66
CA PRO A 86 3.58 -30.21 -0.97
C PRO A 86 3.63 -29.73 0.49
N SER A 87 4.83 -29.43 1.00
CA SER A 87 5.05 -28.83 2.31
C SER A 87 5.07 -27.30 2.29
N SER A 88 5.01 -26.66 1.11
CA SER A 88 5.08 -25.20 0.97
C SER A 88 3.70 -24.52 0.99
N VAL A 89 3.67 -23.22 1.27
CA VAL A 89 2.47 -22.36 1.16
C VAL A 89 2.54 -21.39 -0.03
N ASP A 90 1.40 -20.98 -0.56
CA ASP A 90 1.29 -19.85 -1.51
C ASP A 90 1.07 -18.55 -0.73
N LEU A 91 1.99 -17.59 -0.89
CA LEU A 91 1.93 -16.29 -0.24
C LEU A 91 1.76 -15.20 -1.30
N LEU A 92 0.52 -14.73 -1.40
CA LEU A 92 0.20 -13.61 -2.25
C LEU A 92 0.63 -12.29 -1.60
N CYS A 93 1.24 -11.41 -2.39
CA CYS A 93 1.67 -10.10 -1.95
C CYS A 93 0.50 -9.27 -1.43
N ILE A 94 0.53 -8.99 -0.13
CA ILE A 94 -0.44 -8.11 0.53
C ILE A 94 -0.25 -6.68 0.03
N CYS A 95 0.99 -6.20 -0.11
CA CYS A 95 1.27 -4.84 -0.59
C CYS A 95 0.65 -4.57 -1.97
N HIS A 96 0.77 -5.53 -2.89
CA HIS A 96 0.14 -5.46 -4.21
C HIS A 96 -1.40 -5.49 -4.09
N THR A 97 -1.95 -6.28 -3.17
CA THR A 97 -3.39 -6.31 -2.89
C THR A 97 -3.89 -4.95 -2.37
N LEU A 98 -3.13 -4.30 -1.49
CA LEU A 98 -3.44 -2.97 -0.96
C LEU A 98 -3.33 -1.88 -2.04
N ASN A 99 -2.28 -1.88 -2.86
CA ASN A 99 -2.16 -0.98 -4.00
C ASN A 99 -3.35 -1.12 -4.96
N ASN A 100 -3.68 -2.36 -5.34
CA ASN A 100 -4.83 -2.64 -6.21
C ASN A 100 -6.16 -2.26 -5.56
N THR A 101 -6.24 -2.25 -4.23
CA THR A 101 -7.41 -1.73 -3.50
C THR A 101 -7.52 -0.23 -3.70
N GLY A 102 -6.42 0.52 -3.55
CA GLY A 102 -6.36 1.95 -3.85
C GLY A 102 -6.78 2.28 -5.28
N ASP A 103 -6.35 1.49 -6.27
CA ASP A 103 -6.73 1.67 -7.69
C ASP A 103 -8.23 1.50 -7.96
N ARG A 104 -8.99 0.91 -7.03
CA ARG A 104 -10.46 0.80 -7.13
C ARG A 104 -11.19 2.02 -6.59
N VAL A 105 -10.51 2.95 -5.91
CA VAL A 105 -11.12 4.22 -5.49
C VAL A 105 -11.37 5.07 -6.74
N GLY A 106 -12.65 5.27 -7.08
CA GLY A 106 -13.03 5.75 -8.40
C GLY A 106 -13.79 7.08 -8.37
N PHE A 107 -13.14 8.18 -8.72
CA PHE A 107 -13.84 9.47 -8.92
C PHE A 107 -13.67 9.91 -10.38
N PRO A 108 -14.74 9.93 -11.20
CA PRO A 108 -14.64 10.25 -12.64
C PRO A 108 -14.02 11.61 -12.94
N GLU A 109 -14.47 12.66 -12.23
CA GLU A 109 -13.96 14.02 -12.37
C GLU A 109 -12.49 14.13 -11.94
N LYS A 110 -12.11 13.50 -10.82
CA LYS A 110 -10.71 13.40 -10.38
C LYS A 110 -9.86 12.71 -11.45
N ARG A 111 -10.36 11.61 -12.02
CA ARG A 111 -9.64 10.85 -13.04
C ARG A 111 -9.39 11.68 -14.30
N GLU A 112 -10.40 12.43 -14.75
CA GLU A 112 -10.29 13.32 -15.90
C GLU A 112 -9.29 14.46 -15.65
N PHE A 113 -9.39 15.09 -14.48
CA PHE A 113 -8.46 16.14 -14.05
C PHE A 113 -7.02 15.61 -14.00
N MET A 114 -6.81 14.49 -13.30
CA MET A 114 -5.48 13.90 -13.07
C MET A 114 -4.80 13.44 -14.36
N THR A 115 -5.55 12.97 -15.36
CA THR A 115 -4.98 12.60 -16.66
C THR A 115 -4.31 13.81 -17.32
N SER A 116 -4.96 14.97 -17.25
CA SER A 116 -4.44 16.22 -17.82
C SER A 116 -3.28 16.78 -16.98
N TRP A 117 -3.42 16.72 -15.65
CA TRP A 117 -2.36 17.10 -14.70
C TRP A 117 -1.07 16.32 -14.95
N LEU A 118 -1.13 14.98 -14.95
CA LEU A 118 0.04 14.13 -15.15
C LEU A 118 0.67 14.35 -16.53
N THR A 119 -0.13 14.61 -17.57
CA THR A 119 0.39 14.90 -18.91
C THR A 119 1.18 16.21 -18.96
N LEU A 120 0.64 17.27 -18.34
CA LEU A 120 1.25 18.59 -18.36
C LEU A 120 2.40 18.70 -17.36
N VAL A 121 2.07 18.52 -16.09
CA VAL A 121 2.91 18.90 -14.96
C VAL A 121 4.12 18.00 -14.84
N GLN A 122 4.04 16.72 -15.26
CA GLN A 122 5.21 15.83 -15.23
C GLN A 122 6.21 16.11 -16.36
N ASN A 123 5.76 16.66 -17.49
CA ASN A 123 6.58 16.81 -18.69
C ASN A 123 6.97 18.27 -18.99
N ASN A 124 6.36 19.24 -18.32
CA ASN A 124 6.59 20.66 -18.57
C ASN A 124 7.27 21.36 -17.39
N ASN A 125 8.52 21.78 -17.57
CA ASN A 125 9.29 22.47 -16.53
C ASN A 125 8.68 23.81 -16.10
N ALA A 126 8.03 24.56 -17.00
CA ALA A 126 7.39 25.82 -16.65
C ALA A 126 6.21 25.57 -15.69
N ALA A 127 5.37 24.56 -15.98
CA ALA A 127 4.28 24.16 -15.08
C ALA A 127 4.81 23.70 -13.71
N LYS A 128 5.92 22.95 -13.66
CA LYS A 128 6.57 22.53 -12.41
C LYS A 128 7.04 23.73 -11.57
N GLN A 129 7.71 24.69 -12.20
CA GLN A 129 8.23 25.87 -11.51
C GLN A 129 7.10 26.77 -11.02
N LEU A 130 6.04 26.93 -11.82
CA LEU A 130 4.87 27.70 -11.45
C LEU A 130 4.20 27.12 -10.20
N TRP A 131 3.89 25.82 -10.20
CA TRP A 131 3.32 25.19 -9.01
C TRP A 131 4.24 25.29 -7.79
N LYS A 132 5.55 25.08 -7.98
CA LYS A 132 6.54 25.23 -6.90
C LYS A 132 6.53 26.65 -6.32
N SER A 133 6.34 27.67 -7.16
CA SER A 133 6.26 29.06 -6.69
C SER A 133 5.01 29.33 -5.86
N LEU A 134 3.88 28.69 -6.19
CA LEU A 134 2.62 28.84 -5.47
C LEU A 134 2.57 28.01 -4.19
N ALA A 135 2.94 26.73 -4.26
CA ALA A 135 2.86 25.79 -3.15
C ALA A 135 4.10 25.83 -2.23
N SER A 136 5.14 26.59 -2.59
CA SER A 136 6.43 26.65 -1.87
C SER A 136 7.12 25.29 -1.68
N GLN A 137 6.76 24.29 -2.49
CA GLN A 137 7.31 22.94 -2.45
C GLN A 137 7.50 22.36 -3.84
N ALA A 138 8.49 21.48 -4.01
CA ALA A 138 8.66 20.77 -5.27
C ALA A 138 7.51 19.79 -5.49
N ILE A 139 7.10 19.62 -6.74
CA ILE A 139 6.07 18.65 -7.12
C ILE A 139 6.54 17.22 -6.83
N VAL A 140 5.65 16.44 -6.24
CA VAL A 140 5.79 15.00 -6.08
C VAL A 140 5.88 14.34 -7.46
N GLY A 141 6.97 13.60 -7.69
CA GLY A 141 7.21 12.89 -8.93
C GLY A 141 6.22 11.74 -9.14
N PHE A 142 5.73 11.60 -10.37
CA PHE A 142 4.94 10.45 -10.79
C PHE A 142 5.83 9.35 -11.38
N SER A 143 5.56 8.11 -11.02
CA SER A 143 6.13 6.90 -11.58
C SER A 143 5.00 5.94 -11.93
N ASN A 144 5.05 5.40 -13.15
CA ASN A 144 4.12 4.38 -13.60
C ASN A 144 4.47 2.96 -13.08
N ILE A 145 5.60 2.82 -12.38
CA ILE A 145 6.07 1.54 -11.84
C ILE A 145 5.91 1.51 -10.32
N ARG A 146 6.18 2.63 -9.62
CA ARG A 146 6.09 2.70 -8.16
C ARG A 146 4.63 2.69 -7.72
N TRP A 147 4.26 1.76 -6.85
CA TRP A 147 2.96 1.74 -6.18
C TRP A 147 2.67 3.08 -5.51
N TRP A 148 1.38 3.43 -5.43
CA TRP A 148 0.88 4.65 -4.80
C TRP A 148 1.39 5.99 -5.37
N SER A 149 2.26 6.00 -6.38
CA SER A 149 2.86 7.25 -6.90
C SER A 149 1.82 8.24 -7.41
N ARG A 150 0.76 7.76 -8.07
CA ARG A 150 -0.38 8.60 -8.44
C ARG A 150 -1.07 9.21 -7.23
N GLN A 151 -1.33 8.40 -6.20
CA GLN A 151 -2.04 8.84 -5.00
C GLN A 151 -1.25 9.89 -4.22
N GLU A 152 0.07 9.82 -4.20
CA GLU A 152 0.91 10.85 -3.56
C GLU A 152 0.79 12.20 -4.26
N VAL A 153 0.72 12.21 -5.60
CA VAL A 153 0.43 13.44 -6.37
C VAL A 153 -0.98 13.95 -6.07
N GLU A 154 -1.98 13.06 -6.00
CA GLU A 154 -3.35 13.43 -5.62
C GLU A 154 -3.43 14.00 -4.20
N ASN A 155 -2.64 13.46 -3.25
CA ASN A 155 -2.56 13.95 -1.88
C ASN A 155 -1.96 15.35 -1.82
N GLU A 156 -0.91 15.64 -2.60
CA GLU A 156 -0.33 16.98 -2.70
C GLU A 156 -1.35 18.00 -3.21
N ILE A 157 -2.12 17.63 -4.26
CA ILE A 157 -3.18 18.48 -4.80
C ILE A 157 -4.28 18.69 -3.77
N CYS A 158 -4.69 17.65 -3.04
CA CYS A 158 -5.70 17.75 -1.98
C CYS A 158 -5.29 18.77 -0.90
N LEU A 159 -4.03 18.71 -0.44
CA LEU A 159 -3.52 19.63 0.58
C LEU A 159 -3.36 21.06 0.09
N ASN A 160 -3.28 21.26 -1.23
CA ASN A 160 -3.07 22.57 -1.88
C ASN A 160 -4.25 22.95 -2.79
N PHE A 161 -5.45 22.38 -2.57
CA PHE A 161 -6.54 22.49 -3.53
C PHE A 161 -6.96 23.95 -3.77
N GLY A 162 -6.90 24.78 -2.73
CA GLY A 162 -7.18 26.23 -2.81
C GLY A 162 -6.24 27.02 -3.73
N LEU A 163 -5.09 26.45 -4.13
CA LEU A 163 -4.16 27.08 -5.08
C LEU A 163 -4.52 26.81 -6.55
N LEU A 164 -5.41 25.85 -6.84
CA LEU A 164 -5.76 25.47 -8.21
C LEU A 164 -6.30 26.63 -9.07
N PRO A 165 -7.17 27.53 -8.57
CA PRO A 165 -7.65 28.66 -9.38
C PRO A 165 -6.52 29.55 -9.89
N SER A 166 -5.62 29.96 -8.98
CA SER A 166 -4.47 30.80 -9.32
C SER A 166 -3.51 30.09 -10.25
N PHE A 167 -3.27 28.79 -10.01
CA PHE A 167 -2.42 27.96 -10.85
C PHE A 167 -2.96 27.85 -12.29
N LEU A 168 -4.24 27.54 -12.45
CA LEU A 168 -4.87 27.37 -13.76
C LEU A 168 -4.93 28.71 -14.52
N ALA A 169 -5.28 29.80 -13.84
CA ALA A 169 -5.31 31.13 -14.45
C ALA A 169 -3.93 31.55 -14.96
N GLN A 170 -2.87 31.27 -14.19
CA GLN A 170 -1.52 31.64 -14.58
C GLN A 170 -0.97 30.75 -15.70
N LEU A 171 -1.27 29.44 -15.70
CA LEU A 171 -0.95 28.56 -16.83
C LEU A 171 -1.59 29.04 -18.14
N GLU A 172 -2.85 29.49 -18.08
CA GLU A 172 -3.57 30.00 -19.24
C GLU A 172 -3.00 31.35 -19.73
N SER A 173 -2.70 32.26 -18.81
CA SER A 173 -2.04 33.55 -19.12
C SER A 173 -0.67 33.35 -19.77
N ASP A 174 0.09 32.36 -19.31
CA ASP A 174 1.46 32.10 -19.77
C ASP A 174 1.50 31.21 -21.02
N GLY A 175 0.35 30.74 -21.53
CA GLY A 175 0.27 29.84 -22.69
C GLY A 175 0.94 28.47 -22.45
N VAL A 176 0.94 28.01 -21.20
CA VAL A 176 1.60 26.76 -20.81
C VAL A 176 0.61 25.61 -20.96
N GLY A 177 0.84 24.75 -21.96
CA GLY A 177 0.06 23.52 -22.12
C GLY A 177 -1.40 23.75 -22.51
N ASP A 178 -1.68 24.72 -23.39
CA ASP A 178 -3.01 25.19 -23.80
C ASP A 178 -4.14 24.16 -23.76
N ALA A 179 -4.01 23.03 -24.45
CA ALA A 179 -5.06 22.02 -24.50
C ALA A 179 -5.27 21.31 -23.14
N THR A 180 -4.19 20.92 -22.47
CA THR A 180 -4.24 20.28 -21.15
C THR A 180 -4.72 21.24 -20.06
N THR A 181 -4.30 22.49 -20.11
CA THR A 181 -4.71 23.55 -19.17
C THR A 181 -6.19 23.87 -19.32
N LYS A 182 -6.68 24.10 -20.55
CA LYS A 182 -8.10 24.32 -20.82
C LYS A 182 -8.96 23.14 -20.37
N LYS A 183 -8.48 21.91 -20.55
CA LYS A 183 -9.19 20.72 -20.05
C LYS A 183 -9.27 20.69 -18.53
N MET A 184 -8.17 20.95 -17.81
CA MET A 184 -8.19 21.02 -16.35
C MET A 184 -9.11 22.15 -15.84
N ALA A 185 -9.04 23.33 -16.46
CA ALA A 185 -9.91 24.45 -16.13
C ALA A 185 -11.39 24.13 -16.36
N SER A 186 -11.71 23.44 -17.46
CA SER A 186 -13.08 22.99 -17.74
C SER A 186 -13.60 21.97 -16.73
N VAL A 187 -12.76 21.05 -16.25
CA VAL A 187 -13.15 20.07 -15.21
C VAL A 187 -13.38 20.78 -13.88
N TYR A 188 -12.46 21.69 -13.50
CA TYR A 188 -12.57 22.48 -12.27
C TYR A 188 -13.84 23.35 -12.26
N ALA A 189 -14.09 24.11 -13.34
CA ALA A 189 -15.21 25.04 -13.42
C ALA A 189 -16.60 24.37 -13.42
N LYS A 190 -16.68 23.07 -13.76
CA LYS A 190 -17.95 22.33 -13.83
C LYS A 190 -18.58 22.17 -12.44
N ASP A 191 -17.78 21.75 -11.46
CA ASP A 191 -18.23 21.52 -10.08
C ASP A 191 -17.00 21.50 -9.13
N PRO A 192 -16.51 22.68 -8.70
CA PRO A 192 -15.32 22.77 -7.85
C PRO A 192 -15.46 22.01 -6.53
N LEU A 193 -16.66 22.06 -5.92
CA LEU A 193 -16.94 21.41 -4.66
C LEU A 193 -16.84 19.89 -4.80
N ARG A 194 -17.49 19.32 -5.81
CA ARG A 194 -17.44 17.88 -6.05
C ARG A 194 -16.03 17.41 -6.35
N LEU A 195 -15.27 18.18 -7.15
CA LEU A 195 -13.87 17.85 -7.43
C LEU A 195 -13.04 17.88 -6.13
N GLU A 196 -13.20 18.88 -5.27
CA GLU A 196 -12.49 18.93 -3.99
C GLU A 196 -12.86 17.78 -3.05
N VAL A 197 -14.16 17.48 -2.93
CA VAL A 197 -14.66 16.32 -2.17
C VAL A 197 -14.03 15.03 -2.70
N SER A 198 -13.86 14.89 -4.02
CA SER A 198 -13.24 13.70 -4.61
C SER A 198 -11.75 13.54 -4.25
N PHE A 199 -11.01 14.64 -4.13
CA PHE A 199 -9.62 14.61 -3.66
C PHE A 199 -9.55 14.33 -2.16
N ALA A 200 -10.39 14.99 -1.36
CA ALA A 200 -10.48 14.78 0.08
C ALA A 200 -10.87 13.33 0.44
N ALA A 201 -11.85 12.76 -0.27
CA ALA A 201 -12.26 11.38 -0.10
C ALA A 201 -11.16 10.40 -0.52
N GLY A 202 -10.47 10.68 -1.63
CA GLY A 202 -9.29 9.92 -2.04
C GLY A 202 -8.21 9.93 -0.95
N TYR A 203 -7.93 11.08 -0.36
CA TYR A 203 -6.96 11.22 0.73
C TYR A 203 -7.37 10.43 1.97
N ASP A 204 -8.57 10.67 2.50
CA ASP A 204 -9.09 9.98 3.70
C ASP A 204 -9.15 8.47 3.51
N GLY A 205 -9.64 8.02 2.35
CA GLY A 205 -9.86 6.60 2.08
C GLY A 205 -8.60 5.80 1.75
N THR A 206 -7.52 6.44 1.28
CA THR A 206 -6.31 5.72 0.84
C THR A 206 -5.07 5.97 1.67
N LEU A 207 -5.03 7.01 2.52
CA LEU A 207 -3.83 7.34 3.30
C LEU A 207 -3.35 6.17 4.16
N GLN A 208 -4.28 5.47 4.81
CA GLN A 208 -3.91 4.32 5.64
C GLN A 208 -3.52 3.10 4.80
N LEU A 209 -4.13 2.90 3.62
CA LEU A 209 -3.73 1.86 2.67
C LEU A 209 -2.28 2.09 2.19
N LEU A 210 -1.96 3.32 1.79
CA LEU A 210 -0.63 3.75 1.36
C LEU A 210 0.40 3.53 2.47
N ARG A 211 0.16 4.07 3.67
CA ARG A 211 1.08 3.92 4.82
C ARG A 211 1.31 2.46 5.19
N THR A 212 0.24 1.67 5.23
CA THR A 212 0.32 0.23 5.51
C THR A 212 1.09 -0.50 4.42
N THR A 213 0.91 -0.13 3.15
CA THR A 213 1.67 -0.73 2.06
C THR A 213 3.17 -0.50 2.29
N TYR A 214 3.61 0.75 2.40
CA TYR A 214 5.03 1.09 2.60
C TYR A 214 5.63 0.50 3.88
N GLU A 215 4.86 0.42 4.97
CA GLU A 215 5.30 -0.26 6.20
C GLU A 215 5.62 -1.74 5.92
N LEU A 216 4.80 -2.41 5.11
CA LEU A 216 4.87 -3.84 4.83
C LEU A 216 5.84 -4.22 3.69
N GLU A 217 6.44 -3.27 2.95
CA GLU A 217 7.39 -3.52 1.84
C GLU A 217 8.81 -3.91 2.30
N GLY A 218 9.06 -3.83 3.62
CA GLY A 218 10.37 -4.11 4.19
C GLY A 218 10.76 -5.58 4.19
N ASP A 219 12.00 -5.83 4.61
CA ASP A 219 12.64 -7.15 4.60
C ASP A 219 12.82 -7.76 5.99
N ARG A 220 12.07 -7.28 6.98
CA ARG A 220 12.20 -7.58 8.40
C ARG A 220 11.08 -8.53 8.85
N LEU A 221 10.46 -8.33 10.02
CA LEU A 221 9.36 -9.18 10.52
C LEU A 221 7.96 -8.62 10.25
N GLU A 222 7.78 -7.86 9.17
CA GLU A 222 6.49 -7.29 8.75
C GLU A 222 5.38 -8.35 8.69
N ILE A 223 5.71 -9.60 8.37
CA ILE A 223 4.76 -10.74 8.31
C ILE A 223 3.95 -10.90 9.62
N LEU A 224 4.55 -10.60 10.77
CA LEU A 224 3.87 -10.69 12.08
C LEU A 224 2.90 -9.53 12.33
N LEU A 225 3.06 -8.42 11.60
CA LEU A 225 2.26 -7.21 11.76
C LEU A 225 1.06 -7.17 10.80
N VAL A 226 1.12 -7.92 9.69
CA VAL A 226 0.12 -7.90 8.61
C VAL A 226 -1.31 -7.97 9.12
N TYR A 227 -1.62 -8.98 9.95
CA TYR A 227 -3.00 -9.23 10.35
C TYR A 227 -3.62 -8.03 11.05
N ARG A 228 -2.93 -7.45 12.04
CA ARG A 228 -3.41 -6.28 12.77
C ARG A 228 -3.59 -5.07 11.85
N ARG A 229 -2.65 -4.86 10.92
CA ARG A 229 -2.71 -3.73 9.98
C ARG A 229 -3.87 -3.88 8.98
N VAL A 230 -4.03 -5.07 8.43
CA VAL A 230 -5.12 -5.39 7.49
C VAL A 230 -6.47 -5.35 8.19
N GLU A 231 -6.58 -5.82 9.44
CA GLU A 231 -7.82 -5.71 10.22
C GLU A 231 -8.23 -4.27 10.49
N ALA A 232 -7.27 -3.37 10.74
CA ALA A 232 -7.56 -1.94 10.88
C ALA A 232 -8.15 -1.35 9.58
N LEU A 233 -7.61 -1.75 8.42
CA LEU A 233 -8.13 -1.34 7.11
C LEU A 233 -9.52 -1.92 6.83
N ARG A 234 -9.77 -3.19 7.20
CA ARG A 234 -11.09 -3.82 7.07
C ARG A 234 -12.11 -3.16 8.00
N ALA A 235 -11.71 -2.85 9.23
CA ALA A 235 -12.57 -2.13 10.18
C ALA A 235 -12.95 -0.74 9.64
N PHE A 236 -12.00 0.00 9.07
CA PHE A 236 -12.30 1.26 8.38
C PHE A 236 -13.30 1.05 7.23
N GLY A 237 -13.04 0.09 6.34
CA GLY A 237 -13.94 -0.24 5.24
C GLY A 237 -15.37 -0.60 5.67
N ARG A 238 -15.52 -1.38 6.76
CA ARG A 238 -16.82 -1.71 7.35
C ARG A 238 -17.51 -0.48 7.94
N SER A 239 -16.78 0.37 8.65
CA SER A 239 -17.33 1.62 9.20
C SER A 239 -17.81 2.61 8.13
N LEU A 240 -17.35 2.51 6.88
CA LEU A 240 -17.94 3.31 5.79
C LEU A 240 -19.37 2.86 5.44
N GLN A 241 -19.73 1.61 5.75
CA GLN A 241 -21.02 0.99 5.43
C GLN A 241 -21.97 0.95 6.64
N GLU A 242 -21.47 1.15 7.86
CA GLU A 242 -22.27 1.10 9.08
C GLU A 242 -23.11 2.39 9.25
N ASP A 243 -24.34 2.24 9.76
CA ASP A 243 -25.30 3.32 9.96
C ASP A 243 -24.88 4.30 11.09
N GLU A 244 -25.76 5.22 11.48
CA GLU A 244 -25.54 6.40 12.35
C GLU A 244 -24.63 6.23 13.59
N GLY A 245 -24.39 5.01 14.08
CA GLY A 245 -23.49 4.70 15.20
C GLY A 245 -22.01 4.57 14.86
N ASN A 246 -21.62 4.28 13.61
CA ASN A 246 -20.22 4.11 13.21
C ASN A 246 -20.00 4.61 11.78
N ARG A 247 -19.81 5.93 11.63
CA ARG A 247 -20.09 6.70 10.41
C ARG A 247 -18.95 6.77 9.39
N GLY A 248 -17.86 6.02 9.61
CA GLY A 248 -16.60 6.13 8.87
C GLY A 248 -15.96 7.51 9.02
N LEU A 249 -14.73 7.59 9.53
CA LEU A 249 -14.06 8.88 9.71
C LEU A 249 -13.52 9.39 8.37
N LEU A 250 -14.18 10.40 7.80
CA LEU A 250 -13.74 11.11 6.59
C LEU A 250 -13.51 12.60 6.92
N PRO A 251 -12.49 12.91 7.74
CA PRO A 251 -12.31 14.26 8.30
C PRO A 251 -12.09 15.34 7.24
N ASN A 252 -11.38 15.04 6.15
CA ASN A 252 -11.15 16.02 5.09
C ASN A 252 -12.41 16.21 4.24
N VAL A 253 -13.14 15.13 3.93
CA VAL A 253 -14.44 15.23 3.25
C VAL A 253 -15.41 16.07 4.06
N ASP A 254 -15.54 15.76 5.35
CA ASP A 254 -16.46 16.45 6.24
C ASP A 254 -16.07 17.94 6.38
N ALA A 255 -14.78 18.25 6.45
CA ALA A 255 -14.29 19.63 6.47
C ALA A 255 -14.62 20.40 5.19
N VAL A 256 -14.41 19.81 4.00
CA VAL A 256 -14.73 20.44 2.71
C VAL A 256 -16.22 20.70 2.58
N ILE A 257 -17.07 19.73 2.95
CA ILE A 257 -18.54 19.90 2.88
C ILE A 257 -19.00 20.97 3.86
N ARG A 258 -18.49 20.98 5.10
CA ARG A 258 -18.84 22.02 6.09
C ARG A 258 -18.46 23.42 5.61
N ARG A 259 -17.25 23.58 5.08
CA ARG A 259 -16.77 24.88 4.55
C ARG A 259 -17.62 25.39 3.38
N ALA A 260 -18.23 24.48 2.60
CA ALA A 260 -19.12 24.84 1.50
C ALA A 260 -20.60 24.94 1.92
N SER A 261 -20.94 24.53 3.15
CA SER A 261 -22.31 24.56 3.66
C SER A 261 -22.56 25.90 4.35
N GLN A 262 -23.69 26.53 4.04
CA GLN A 262 -24.17 27.66 4.83
C GLN A 262 -25.14 27.16 5.91
N PRO A 263 -25.07 27.70 7.13
CA PRO A 263 -26.09 27.45 8.15
C PRO A 263 -27.50 27.76 7.64
N ALA A 264 -28.41 26.79 7.74
CA ALA A 264 -29.78 26.91 7.21
C ALA A 264 -30.78 26.15 8.09
N LEU A 265 -32.05 26.55 8.01
CA LEU A 265 -33.15 25.87 8.71
C LEU A 265 -33.21 24.39 8.32
N GLY A 266 -33.45 23.54 9.30
CA GLY A 266 -33.54 22.09 9.12
C GLY A 266 -32.19 21.36 9.08
N LEU A 267 -31.06 22.08 9.05
CA LEU A 267 -29.75 21.46 9.24
C LEU A 267 -29.59 21.03 10.70
N LYS A 268 -28.81 19.96 10.90
CA LYS A 268 -28.48 19.46 12.22
C LYS A 268 -27.11 19.95 12.66
N VAL A 269 -26.99 20.29 13.93
CA VAL A 269 -25.75 20.67 14.61
C VAL A 269 -25.41 19.55 15.59
N ARG A 270 -24.17 19.09 15.57
CA ARG A 270 -23.66 18.04 16.47
C ARG A 270 -22.53 18.60 17.32
N LYS A 271 -22.71 18.55 18.65
CA LYS A 271 -21.75 19.05 19.64
C LYS A 271 -21.43 17.95 20.65
N GLU A 272 -20.15 17.80 20.96
CA GLU A 272 -19.68 16.85 21.96
C GLU A 272 -19.28 17.60 23.22
N PHE A 273 -19.88 17.22 24.35
CA PHE A 273 -19.61 17.84 25.64
C PHE A 273 -18.83 16.86 26.51
N ALA A 274 -17.67 17.29 26.99
CA ALA A 274 -16.81 16.49 27.86
C ALA A 274 -17.60 15.99 29.08
N GLY A 275 -17.71 14.67 29.24
CA GLY A 275 -18.44 14.04 30.35
C GLY A 275 -19.97 13.99 30.20
N HIS A 276 -20.56 14.60 29.16
CA HIS A 276 -22.01 14.67 28.96
C HIS A 276 -22.50 14.04 27.64
N GLY A 277 -21.58 13.58 26.78
CA GLY A 277 -21.90 12.86 25.56
C GLY A 277 -22.12 13.76 24.34
N THR A 278 -22.65 13.18 23.28
CA THR A 278 -22.96 13.86 22.02
C THR A 278 -24.40 14.37 22.01
N PHE A 279 -24.60 15.62 21.61
CA PHE A 279 -25.91 16.21 21.37
C PHE A 279 -26.03 16.55 19.89
N THR A 280 -27.09 16.06 19.26
CA THR A 280 -27.48 16.43 17.90
C THR A 280 -28.82 17.16 17.96
N ARG A 281 -28.91 18.32 17.31
CA ARG A 281 -30.09 19.19 17.31
C ARG A 281 -30.36 19.79 15.95
N THR A 282 -31.63 19.91 15.59
CA THR A 282 -32.06 20.55 14.33
C THR A 282 -32.24 22.05 14.53
N ILE A 283 -31.71 22.87 13.62
CA ILE A 283 -31.93 24.32 13.58
C ILE A 283 -33.39 24.59 13.19
N SER A 284 -34.17 25.17 14.10
CA SER A 284 -35.57 25.54 13.91
C SER A 284 -35.76 27.02 13.56
N LYS A 285 -34.83 27.88 13.98
CA LYS A 285 -34.75 29.29 13.58
C LYS A 285 -33.30 29.75 13.47
N ILE A 286 -33.02 30.66 12.53
CA ILE A 286 -31.74 31.33 12.37
C ILE A 286 -31.97 32.82 12.11
N ASP A 287 -31.38 33.69 12.92
CA ASP A 287 -31.31 35.13 12.67
C ASP A 287 -29.83 35.52 12.51
N VAL A 288 -29.53 36.41 11.56
CA VAL A 288 -28.15 36.87 11.27
C VAL A 288 -28.08 38.38 11.53
N GLU A 289 -27.18 38.82 12.42
CA GLU A 289 -27.05 40.25 12.77
C GLU A 289 -26.35 41.07 11.66
N ASP A 290 -25.23 40.58 11.14
CA ASP A 290 -24.40 41.24 10.14
C ASP A 290 -24.07 40.28 8.99
N PRO A 291 -24.46 40.54 7.74
CA PRO A 291 -24.11 39.68 6.60
C PRO A 291 -22.60 39.60 6.31
N ASP A 292 -21.83 40.63 6.68
CA ASP A 292 -20.39 40.71 6.40
C ASP A 292 -19.56 39.98 7.47
N GLU A 293 -20.06 39.93 8.71
CA GLU A 293 -19.55 39.12 9.82
C GLU A 293 -20.69 38.33 10.49
N PRO A 294 -21.17 37.23 9.88
CA PRO A 294 -22.38 36.56 10.32
C PRO A 294 -22.27 36.00 11.73
N VAL A 295 -22.99 36.67 12.64
CA VAL A 295 -23.35 36.18 13.98
C VAL A 295 -24.72 35.53 13.86
N TYR A 296 -24.77 34.22 14.11
CA TYR A 296 -25.98 33.40 14.01
C TYR A 296 -26.64 33.25 15.38
N HIS A 297 -27.90 33.69 15.50
CA HIS A 297 -28.77 33.32 16.61
C HIS A 297 -29.60 32.10 16.22
N ILE A 298 -29.24 30.97 16.79
CA ILE A 298 -29.81 29.67 16.48
C ILE A 298 -30.84 29.34 17.56
N VAL A 299 -32.02 28.91 17.14
CA VAL A 299 -32.98 28.22 18.00
C VAL A 299 -33.06 26.78 17.53
N TYR A 300 -32.95 25.83 18.46
CA TYR A 300 -33.09 24.41 18.17
C TYR A 300 -34.53 23.93 18.31
N GLU A 301 -34.82 22.70 17.90
CA GLU A 301 -36.17 22.10 17.97
C GLU A 301 -36.73 21.93 19.39
N ASP A 302 -35.87 21.85 20.41
CA ASP A 302 -36.24 21.79 21.83
C ASP A 302 -36.41 23.17 22.48
N GLY A 303 -36.19 24.24 21.71
CA GLY A 303 -36.31 25.63 22.16
C GLY A 303 -35.04 26.22 22.75
N ASP A 304 -33.96 25.45 22.86
CA ASP A 304 -32.64 25.94 23.27
C ASP A 304 -32.11 26.96 22.27
N ARG A 305 -31.31 27.91 22.77
CA ARG A 305 -30.79 29.03 21.97
C ARG A 305 -29.29 29.15 22.15
N GLU A 306 -28.59 29.33 21.04
CA GLU A 306 -27.15 29.63 21.03
C GLU A 306 -26.87 30.78 20.07
N THR A 307 -25.85 31.57 20.38
CA THR A 307 -25.29 32.57 19.49
C THR A 307 -23.89 32.12 19.13
N MET A 308 -23.58 32.03 17.83
CA MET A 308 -22.29 31.56 17.33
C MET A 308 -21.87 32.38 16.11
N VAL A 309 -20.56 32.59 15.95
CA VAL A 309 -20.02 33.06 14.67
C VAL A 309 -19.88 31.90 13.68
N ASP A 310 -19.73 32.22 12.39
CA ASP A 310 -19.53 31.21 11.33
C ASP A 310 -18.41 30.20 11.66
N ALA A 311 -17.28 30.69 12.18
CA ALA A 311 -16.13 29.87 12.57
C ALA A 311 -16.43 28.87 13.71
N GLU A 312 -17.46 29.12 14.53
CA GLU A 312 -17.90 28.23 15.60
C GLU A 312 -18.99 27.27 15.13
N LEU A 313 -19.91 27.74 14.29
CA LEU A 313 -21.08 26.98 13.84
C LEU A 313 -20.76 25.99 12.72
N CYS A 314 -20.03 26.43 11.69
CA CYS A 314 -19.75 25.60 10.51
C CYS A 314 -19.05 24.28 10.85
N PRO A 315 -18.08 24.21 11.78
CA PRO A 315 -17.50 22.94 12.24
C PRO A 315 -18.50 21.98 12.89
N LEU A 316 -19.60 22.48 13.46
CA LEU A 316 -20.61 21.70 14.17
C LEU A 316 -21.71 21.17 13.23
N LEU A 317 -21.79 21.62 11.98
CA LEU A 317 -22.79 21.15 11.03
C LEU A 317 -22.64 19.63 10.78
N GLU A 318 -23.76 18.93 10.90
CA GLU A 318 -23.85 17.51 10.62
C GLU A 318 -23.98 17.29 9.10
N VAL A 319 -22.87 16.87 8.51
CA VAL A 319 -22.77 16.54 7.08
C VAL A 319 -23.08 15.08 6.76
N TYR A 320 -23.31 14.27 7.80
CA TYR A 320 -23.64 12.86 7.65
C TYR A 320 -24.98 12.68 6.93
N GLY A 321 -25.03 11.77 5.96
CA GLY A 321 -26.23 11.52 5.15
C GLY A 321 -26.51 12.56 4.04
N GLY A 322 -25.72 13.63 3.96
CA GLY A 322 -25.77 14.57 2.83
C GLY A 322 -25.31 13.95 1.51
N GLU A 323 -25.84 14.46 0.40
CA GLU A 323 -25.58 13.93 -0.95
C GLU A 323 -24.09 13.84 -1.29
N MET A 324 -23.30 14.88 -1.00
CA MET A 324 -21.86 14.89 -1.27
C MET A 324 -21.08 13.86 -0.42
N ARG A 325 -21.50 13.65 0.83
CA ARG A 325 -20.86 12.66 1.68
C ARG A 325 -21.23 11.23 1.26
N LYS A 326 -22.50 10.99 0.89
CA LYS A 326 -22.96 9.72 0.31
C LYS A 326 -22.19 9.41 -0.97
N TYR A 327 -21.98 10.41 -1.82
CA TYR A 327 -21.16 10.29 -3.02
C TYR A 327 -19.73 9.84 -2.69
N ALA A 328 -19.06 10.51 -1.75
CA ALA A 328 -17.72 10.12 -1.31
C ALA A 328 -17.66 8.67 -0.79
N VAL A 329 -18.60 8.28 0.07
CA VAL A 329 -18.69 6.92 0.62
C VAL A 329 -18.91 5.89 -0.49
N GLN A 330 -19.82 6.14 -1.42
CA GLN A 330 -20.14 5.22 -2.51
C GLN A 330 -18.91 4.87 -3.36
N GLU A 331 -18.08 5.87 -3.68
CA GLU A 331 -16.88 5.69 -4.49
C GLU A 331 -15.70 5.05 -3.71
N LEU A 332 -15.72 5.12 -2.38
CA LEU A 332 -14.74 4.45 -1.52
C LEU A 332 -15.10 2.99 -1.23
N VAL A 333 -16.38 2.71 -0.97
CA VAL A 333 -16.87 1.40 -0.53
C VAL A 333 -16.49 0.28 -1.51
N GLY A 334 -16.53 0.55 -2.82
CA GLY A 334 -16.14 -0.43 -3.84
C GLY A 334 -14.71 -0.95 -3.67
N ALA A 335 -13.77 -0.10 -3.24
CA ALA A 335 -12.39 -0.51 -2.95
C ALA A 335 -12.32 -1.45 -1.74
N PHE A 336 -13.00 -1.12 -0.64
CA PHE A 336 -12.97 -1.96 0.56
C PHE A 336 -13.74 -3.28 0.39
N ILE A 337 -14.80 -3.31 -0.42
CA ILE A 337 -15.43 -4.56 -0.86
C ILE A 337 -14.44 -5.42 -1.64
N TYR A 338 -13.65 -4.81 -2.53
CA TYR A 338 -12.59 -5.53 -3.25
C TYR A 338 -11.58 -6.13 -2.28
N LEU A 339 -11.09 -5.37 -1.29
CA LEU A 339 -10.17 -5.87 -0.26
C LEU A 339 -10.79 -7.03 0.53
N GLU A 340 -12.02 -6.88 1.00
CA GLU A 340 -12.76 -7.89 1.75
C GLU A 340 -12.89 -9.19 0.94
N ASN A 341 -13.27 -9.09 -0.34
CA ASN A 341 -13.42 -10.25 -1.21
C ASN A 341 -12.11 -11.01 -1.44
N ARG A 342 -10.98 -10.29 -1.51
CA ARG A 342 -9.65 -10.91 -1.65
C ARG A 342 -9.27 -11.69 -0.39
N LEU A 343 -9.55 -11.13 0.79
CA LEU A 343 -9.16 -11.71 2.09
C LEU A 343 -10.12 -12.81 2.56
N THR A 344 -11.33 -12.86 2.02
CA THR A 344 -12.36 -13.86 2.38
C THR A 344 -12.56 -14.94 1.32
N GLY A 345 -11.79 -14.90 0.22
CA GLY A 345 -11.89 -15.89 -0.86
C GLY A 345 -13.11 -15.72 -1.78
N ASN A 346 -13.80 -14.58 -1.71
CA ASN A 346 -14.90 -14.23 -2.60
C ASN A 346 -14.40 -13.64 -3.95
N CYS A 347 -13.34 -14.21 -4.52
CA CYS A 347 -12.75 -13.79 -5.78
C CYS A 347 -12.16 -15.00 -6.56
N ASP A 348 -11.62 -14.78 -7.77
CA ASP A 348 -10.94 -15.84 -8.52
C ASP A 348 -9.74 -16.39 -7.73
N ARG A 349 -9.59 -17.72 -7.74
CA ARG A 349 -8.58 -18.44 -6.97
C ARG A 349 -7.14 -17.95 -7.17
N SER A 350 -6.82 -17.39 -8.33
CA SER A 350 -5.48 -16.83 -8.63
C SER A 350 -5.15 -15.60 -7.77
N TYR A 351 -6.19 -14.98 -7.23
CA TYR A 351 -6.19 -13.73 -6.49
C TYR A 351 -6.57 -13.91 -5.01
N ASP A 352 -7.10 -15.07 -4.64
CA ASP A 352 -7.53 -15.40 -3.29
C ASP A 352 -6.36 -15.29 -2.29
N CYS A 353 -6.55 -14.47 -1.27
CA CYS A 353 -5.60 -14.22 -0.18
C CYS A 353 -6.04 -14.88 1.14
N SER A 354 -7.18 -15.57 1.18
CA SER A 354 -7.80 -16.04 2.42
C SER A 354 -6.89 -16.94 3.25
N GLN A 355 -6.18 -17.87 2.60
CA GLN A 355 -5.21 -18.73 3.27
C GLN A 355 -4.01 -17.93 3.83
N GLY A 356 -3.48 -16.97 3.06
CA GLY A 356 -2.39 -16.11 3.50
C GLY A 356 -2.81 -15.17 4.63
N TYR A 357 -4.02 -14.65 4.57
CA TYR A 357 -4.64 -13.83 5.61
C TYR A 357 -4.79 -14.63 6.93
N GLU A 358 -5.28 -15.86 6.84
CA GLU A 358 -5.42 -16.71 8.02
C GLU A 358 -4.08 -17.18 8.60
N LEU A 359 -3.09 -17.46 7.74
CA LEU A 359 -1.72 -17.66 8.17
C LEU A 359 -1.20 -16.45 8.95
N CYS A 360 -1.42 -15.23 8.45
CA CYS A 360 -1.02 -14.00 9.14
C CYS A 360 -1.75 -13.82 10.48
N ARG A 361 -2.97 -14.35 10.64
CA ARG A 361 -3.67 -14.33 11.93
C ARG A 361 -2.94 -15.15 12.98
N VAL A 362 -2.63 -16.40 12.65
CA VAL A 362 -2.09 -17.37 13.62
C VAL A 362 -0.59 -17.19 13.85
N ILE A 363 0.14 -16.65 12.88
CA ILE A 363 1.59 -16.42 12.99
C ILE A 363 1.93 -15.39 14.09
N GLN A 364 0.97 -14.59 14.54
CA GLN A 364 1.13 -13.71 15.70
C GLN A 364 1.51 -14.48 16.98
N LEU A 365 1.28 -15.79 17.06
CA LEU A 365 1.81 -16.62 18.16
C LEU A 365 3.34 -16.63 18.26
N PHE A 366 4.05 -16.24 17.20
CA PHE A 366 5.51 -16.09 17.18
C PHE A 366 6.00 -14.68 17.55
N ASP A 367 5.09 -13.75 17.84
CA ASP A 367 5.38 -12.50 18.52
C ASP A 367 5.27 -12.71 20.04
N PRO A 368 6.39 -12.70 20.79
CA PRO A 368 6.35 -12.95 22.23
C PRO A 368 5.54 -11.89 22.99
N SER A 369 5.44 -10.66 22.49
CA SER A 369 4.63 -9.60 23.12
C SER A 369 3.14 -9.88 22.95
N TYR A 370 2.73 -10.40 21.80
CA TYR A 370 1.37 -10.85 21.57
C TYR A 370 1.01 -11.99 22.52
N VAL A 371 1.89 -12.99 22.70
CA VAL A 371 1.61 -14.10 23.62
C VAL A 371 1.55 -13.62 25.07
N ALA A 372 2.46 -12.72 25.47
CA ALA A 372 2.47 -12.14 26.82
C ALA A 372 1.18 -11.37 27.15
N SER A 373 0.57 -10.69 26.16
CA SER A 373 -0.67 -9.93 26.36
C SER A 373 -1.95 -10.75 26.22
N HIS A 374 -1.87 -12.02 25.84
CA HIS A 374 -3.03 -12.89 25.60
C HIS A 374 -2.96 -14.16 26.45
N PRO A 375 -3.29 -14.07 27.77
CA PRO A 375 -3.20 -15.21 28.68
C PRO A 375 -4.12 -16.38 28.31
N SER A 376 -5.15 -16.14 27.49
CA SER A 376 -6.07 -17.13 26.94
C SER A 376 -5.46 -18.07 25.90
N ILE A 377 -4.23 -17.82 25.42
CA ILE A 377 -3.55 -18.72 24.48
C ILE A 377 -3.33 -20.10 25.13
N ASP A 378 -3.73 -21.13 24.41
CA ASP A 378 -3.83 -22.51 24.86
C ASP A 378 -3.51 -23.51 23.73
N SER A 379 -3.72 -24.80 23.97
CA SER A 379 -3.51 -25.83 22.95
C SER A 379 -4.38 -25.63 21.70
N SER A 380 -5.62 -25.12 21.83
CA SER A 380 -6.47 -24.81 20.68
C SER A 380 -5.84 -23.75 19.78
N SER A 381 -5.22 -22.74 20.39
CA SER A 381 -4.46 -21.72 19.66
C SER A 381 -3.29 -22.32 18.87
N VAL A 382 -2.56 -23.29 19.44
CA VAL A 382 -1.48 -24.01 18.75
C VAL A 382 -2.02 -24.87 17.60
N GLN A 383 -3.17 -25.52 17.77
CA GLN A 383 -3.79 -26.33 16.70
C GLN A 383 -4.18 -25.51 15.48
N GLN A 384 -4.52 -24.22 15.66
CA GLN A 384 -4.80 -23.31 14.55
C GLN A 384 -3.56 -23.05 13.67
N LEU A 385 -2.34 -23.28 14.16
CA LEU A 385 -1.12 -23.23 13.33
C LEU A 385 -1.09 -24.30 12.22
N SER A 386 -2.01 -25.27 12.24
CA SER A 386 -2.18 -26.25 11.16
C SER A 386 -2.50 -25.63 9.79
N VAL A 387 -2.99 -24.38 9.74
CA VAL A 387 -3.12 -23.62 8.47
C VAL A 387 -1.76 -23.38 7.80
N ILE A 388 -0.68 -23.34 8.58
CA ILE A 388 0.70 -23.19 8.09
C ILE A 388 1.21 -24.59 7.72
N THR A 389 1.11 -24.92 6.43
CA THR A 389 1.44 -26.27 5.92
C THR A 389 2.83 -26.77 6.33
N PRO A 390 3.90 -25.96 6.29
CA PRO A 390 5.22 -26.35 6.80
C PRO A 390 5.22 -26.78 8.27
N LEU A 391 4.40 -26.14 9.12
CA LEU A 391 4.29 -26.50 10.53
C LEU A 391 3.44 -27.76 10.71
N ALA A 392 2.33 -27.86 9.99
CA ALA A 392 1.43 -29.02 10.04
C ALA A 392 2.12 -30.32 9.60
N ARG A 393 3.01 -30.23 8.60
CA ARG A 393 3.79 -31.37 8.09
C ARG A 393 5.16 -31.51 8.75
N GLY A 394 5.61 -30.49 9.47
CA GLY A 394 6.90 -30.46 10.14
C GLY A 394 7.13 -31.67 11.03
N ASN A 395 8.36 -32.19 11.00
CA ASN A 395 8.77 -33.38 11.75
C ASN A 395 7.82 -34.57 11.52
N TYR A 396 7.50 -34.87 10.25
CA TYR A 396 6.58 -35.94 9.86
C TYR A 396 5.19 -35.82 10.52
N GLY A 397 4.68 -34.59 10.61
CA GLY A 397 3.37 -34.27 11.22
C GLY A 397 3.36 -34.30 12.75
N LYS A 398 4.52 -34.23 13.40
CA LYS A 398 4.62 -34.22 14.88
C LYS A 398 4.81 -32.82 15.46
N LEU A 399 5.29 -31.85 14.67
CA LEU A 399 5.71 -30.55 15.19
C LEU A 399 4.63 -29.85 16.00
N LEU A 400 3.37 -29.81 15.55
CA LEU A 400 2.29 -29.15 16.32
C LEU A 400 2.10 -29.74 17.73
N ARG A 401 2.17 -31.06 17.89
CA ARG A 401 2.10 -31.71 19.21
C ARG A 401 3.31 -31.40 20.07
N GLU A 402 4.48 -31.26 19.45
CA GLU A 402 5.70 -30.84 20.14
C GLU A 402 5.61 -29.39 20.62
N LEU A 403 5.02 -28.49 19.81
CA LEU A 403 4.72 -27.11 20.20
C LEU A 403 3.72 -27.04 21.36
N GLU A 404 2.67 -27.87 21.34
CA GLU A 404 1.71 -27.99 22.45
C GLU A 404 2.40 -28.41 23.75
N GLY A 405 3.32 -29.37 23.68
CA GLY A 405 4.09 -29.84 24.83
C GLY A 405 5.02 -28.78 25.43
N GLU A 406 5.58 -27.91 24.58
CA GLU A 406 6.49 -26.82 24.98
C GLU A 406 5.76 -25.50 25.31
N LEU A 407 4.45 -25.42 25.03
CA LEU A 407 3.63 -24.22 25.24
C LEU A 407 3.68 -23.67 26.69
N PRO A 408 3.60 -24.48 27.76
CA PRO A 408 3.68 -23.96 29.13
C PRO A 408 5.01 -23.23 29.39
N THR A 409 6.12 -23.78 28.91
CA THR A 409 7.45 -23.16 29.02
C THR A 409 7.50 -21.86 28.23
N TYR A 410 6.96 -21.85 27.01
CA TYR A 410 6.89 -20.64 26.20
C TYR A 410 6.08 -19.54 26.91
N LYS A 411 4.90 -19.87 27.45
CA LYS A 411 4.06 -18.90 28.18
C LYS A 411 4.76 -18.31 29.41
N VAL A 412 5.61 -19.06 30.09
CA VAL A 412 6.41 -18.55 31.22
C VAL A 412 7.53 -17.63 30.71
N ALA A 413 8.21 -18.02 29.63
CA ALA A 413 9.34 -17.27 29.07
C ALA A 413 8.95 -15.89 28.52
N VAL A 414 7.71 -15.71 28.06
CA VAL A 414 7.23 -14.42 27.53
C VAL A 414 6.76 -13.43 28.60
N ILE A 415 6.64 -13.85 29.87
CA ILE A 415 6.11 -12.98 30.92
C ILE A 415 6.97 -11.71 31.05
N GLY A 416 6.32 -10.55 30.94
CA GLY A 416 6.97 -9.24 31.05
C GLY A 416 7.66 -8.77 29.76
N PHE A 417 7.68 -9.58 28.69
CA PHE A 417 8.19 -9.12 27.41
C PHE A 417 7.18 -8.20 26.72
N GLN A 418 7.65 -7.03 26.29
CA GLN A 418 6.90 -6.07 25.47
C GLN A 418 7.84 -5.43 24.46
N CYS A 419 7.33 -5.14 23.28
CA CYS A 419 8.02 -4.38 22.24
C CYS A 419 7.06 -3.43 21.55
N ASP A 420 7.62 -2.37 20.95
CA ASP A 420 6.85 -1.39 20.19
C ASP A 420 6.49 -1.96 18.82
N HIS A 421 5.20 -2.09 18.53
CA HIS A 421 4.71 -2.51 17.22
C HIS A 421 4.62 -1.37 16.21
N SER A 422 4.89 -0.11 16.56
CA SER A 422 4.78 1.04 15.65
C SER A 422 6.06 1.31 14.85
N ASP A 423 7.22 1.00 15.41
CA ASP A 423 8.50 0.98 14.70
C ASP A 423 8.88 -0.46 14.32
N VAL A 424 8.74 -0.79 13.04
CA VAL A 424 9.02 -2.13 12.50
C VAL A 424 10.49 -2.56 12.71
N SER A 425 11.43 -1.61 12.72
CA SER A 425 12.85 -1.92 12.92
C SER A 425 13.14 -2.26 14.38
N ALA A 426 12.59 -1.47 15.31
CA ALA A 426 12.69 -1.74 16.74
C ALA A 426 11.96 -3.05 17.11
N PHE A 427 10.74 -3.24 16.60
CA PHE A 427 9.96 -4.48 16.72
C PHE A 427 10.78 -5.69 16.31
N THR A 428 11.33 -5.66 15.09
CA THR A 428 12.08 -6.78 14.52
C THR A 428 13.30 -7.12 15.37
N SER A 429 14.07 -6.11 15.76
CA SER A 429 15.29 -6.30 16.55
C SER A 429 14.96 -6.93 17.91
N ALA A 430 13.90 -6.47 18.57
CA ALA A 430 13.46 -7.00 19.85
C ALA A 430 12.98 -8.46 19.75
N VAL A 431 12.14 -8.78 18.76
CA VAL A 431 11.60 -10.13 18.57
C VAL A 431 12.70 -11.13 18.22
N LEU A 432 13.59 -10.81 17.27
CA LEU A 432 14.69 -11.70 16.90
C LEU A 432 15.68 -11.92 18.05
N ALA A 433 16.00 -10.87 18.82
CA ALA A 433 16.86 -10.99 19.99
C ALA A 433 16.24 -11.88 21.07
N TRP A 434 14.93 -11.75 21.31
CA TRP A 434 14.23 -12.60 22.27
C TRP A 434 14.28 -14.07 21.85
N TRP A 435 14.01 -14.37 20.58
CA TRP A 435 14.08 -15.74 20.06
C TRP A 435 15.49 -16.32 20.13
N ALA A 436 16.52 -15.56 19.76
CA ALA A 436 17.91 -16.00 19.87
C ALA A 436 18.30 -16.35 21.32
N GLN A 437 17.84 -15.58 22.30
CA GLN A 437 18.12 -15.81 23.72
C GLN A 437 17.40 -17.05 24.28
N ASN A 438 16.18 -17.31 23.82
CA ASN A 438 15.34 -18.40 24.35
C ASN A 438 15.42 -19.68 23.50
N ALA A 439 16.21 -19.69 22.42
CA ALA A 439 16.22 -20.76 21.43
C ALA A 439 16.51 -22.16 22.01
N LYS A 440 17.40 -22.21 23.01
CA LYS A 440 17.82 -23.46 23.65
C LYS A 440 16.77 -24.05 24.58
N GLU A 441 15.99 -23.20 25.25
CA GLU A 441 14.93 -23.60 26.18
C GLU A 441 13.60 -23.87 25.45
N LEU A 442 13.47 -23.35 24.23
CA LEU A 442 12.30 -23.50 23.37
C LEU A 442 12.65 -24.07 21.98
N PRO A 443 13.35 -25.22 21.88
CA PRO A 443 13.85 -25.74 20.60
C PRO A 443 12.76 -25.98 19.55
N LYS A 444 11.54 -26.38 19.95
CA LYS A 444 10.46 -26.71 19.00
C LYS A 444 9.83 -25.44 18.46
N TRP A 445 9.49 -24.52 19.35
CA TRP A 445 9.01 -23.18 19.01
C TRP A 445 10.02 -22.39 18.20
N SER A 446 11.32 -22.52 18.49
CA SER A 446 12.37 -21.81 17.75
C SER A 446 12.53 -22.32 16.32
N SER A 447 12.44 -23.63 16.12
CA SER A 447 12.41 -24.22 14.77
C SER A 447 11.20 -23.71 13.98
N ALA A 448 10.01 -23.72 14.61
CA ALA A 448 8.79 -23.21 13.98
C ALA A 448 8.84 -21.70 13.71
N ALA A 449 9.46 -20.91 14.60
CA ALA A 449 9.65 -19.47 14.44
C ALA A 449 10.52 -19.17 13.22
N ARG A 450 11.62 -19.92 13.02
CA ARG A 450 12.48 -19.77 11.83
C ARG A 450 11.75 -20.04 10.52
N ILE A 451 10.86 -21.04 10.49
CA ILE A 451 9.98 -21.30 9.35
C ILE A 451 9.07 -20.08 9.12
N CYS A 452 8.41 -19.59 10.16
CA CYS A 452 7.49 -18.45 10.08
C CYS A 452 8.19 -17.15 9.63
N PHE A 453 9.41 -16.90 10.10
CA PHE A 453 10.18 -15.69 9.78
C PHE A 453 10.79 -15.72 8.37
N SER A 454 10.84 -16.89 7.74
CA SER A 454 11.21 -17.04 6.33
C SER A 454 10.16 -16.46 5.38
N PHE A 455 8.90 -16.32 5.83
CA PHE A 455 7.83 -15.73 5.03
C PHE A 455 8.01 -14.22 4.87
N SER A 456 7.54 -13.70 3.72
CA SER A 456 7.46 -12.27 3.43
C SER A 456 6.01 -11.94 3.06
N PRO A 457 5.45 -10.82 3.54
CA PRO A 457 4.10 -10.40 3.16
C PRO A 457 4.08 -9.66 1.82
N ASN A 458 5.25 -9.36 1.26
CA ASN A 458 5.41 -8.51 0.09
C ASN A 458 6.24 -9.17 -1.00
N SER A 459 6.14 -8.55 -2.17
CA SER A 459 6.83 -8.92 -3.38
C SER A 459 8.05 -8.03 -3.69
N CYS A 460 8.26 -7.00 -2.88
CA CYS A 460 9.14 -5.87 -3.17
C CYS A 460 10.62 -6.24 -3.27
N ALA A 461 11.06 -7.31 -2.61
CA ALA A 461 12.46 -7.75 -2.69
C ALA A 461 12.89 -8.04 -4.14
N CYS A 462 12.01 -8.61 -4.95
CA CYS A 462 12.29 -8.87 -6.37
C CYS A 462 12.14 -7.59 -7.21
N GLU A 463 11.31 -6.65 -6.81
CA GLU A 463 11.15 -5.34 -7.47
C GLU A 463 12.39 -4.45 -7.27
N ARG A 464 13.00 -4.49 -6.08
CA ARG A 464 14.27 -3.81 -5.78
C ARG A 464 15.41 -4.27 -6.69
N VAL A 465 15.43 -5.54 -7.12
CA VAL A 465 16.40 -6.06 -8.10
C VAL A 465 16.29 -5.29 -9.42
N PHE A 466 15.08 -4.93 -9.86
CA PHE A 466 14.90 -4.16 -11.08
C PHE A 466 15.36 -2.72 -10.93
N SER A 467 15.14 -2.11 -9.76
CA SER A 467 15.66 -0.78 -9.45
C SER A 467 17.19 -0.77 -9.48
N LEU A 468 17.83 -1.73 -8.80
CA LEU A 468 19.29 -1.91 -8.84
C LEU A 468 19.81 -2.09 -10.26
N LEU A 469 19.16 -2.94 -11.05
CA LEU A 469 19.60 -3.19 -12.41
C LEU A 469 19.29 -2.00 -13.35
N LYS A 470 18.35 -1.11 -13.01
CA LYS A 470 18.17 0.17 -13.74
C LYS A 470 19.24 1.18 -13.36
N GLU A 471 19.65 1.22 -12.10
CA GLU A 471 20.75 2.05 -11.62
C GLU A 471 22.10 1.61 -12.22
N MET A 472 22.34 0.29 -12.28
CA MET A 472 23.55 -0.27 -12.87
C MET A 472 23.60 -0.18 -14.40
N PHE A 473 22.45 -0.27 -15.08
CA PHE A 473 22.33 -0.30 -16.54
C PHE A 473 21.27 0.69 -17.03
N GLY A 474 21.48 1.98 -16.70
CA GLY A 474 20.56 3.08 -16.96
C GLY A 474 21.06 4.10 -17.99
N GLU A 475 20.62 5.35 -17.84
CA GLU A 475 20.94 6.45 -18.78
C GLU A 475 22.44 6.66 -18.93
N ASP A 476 23.24 6.54 -17.86
CA ASP A 476 24.70 6.71 -17.93
C ASP A 476 25.37 5.67 -18.84
N GLN A 477 24.83 4.45 -18.87
CA GLN A 477 25.36 3.40 -19.71
C GLN A 477 24.91 3.56 -21.15
N ASP A 478 23.69 4.03 -21.38
CA ASP A 478 23.20 4.44 -22.70
C ASP A 478 24.04 5.58 -23.27
N ASN A 479 24.36 6.58 -22.44
CA ASN A 479 25.22 7.70 -22.79
C ASN A 479 26.64 7.21 -23.10
N CYS A 480 27.20 6.31 -22.29
CA CYS A 480 28.50 5.70 -22.54
C CYS A 480 28.52 4.88 -23.85
N LEU A 481 27.45 4.14 -24.15
CA LEU A 481 27.30 3.43 -25.42
C LEU A 481 27.20 4.41 -26.60
N ALA A 482 26.46 5.51 -26.45
CA ALA A 482 26.35 6.55 -27.47
C ALA A 482 27.72 7.20 -27.74
N ASP A 483 28.48 7.54 -26.69
CA ASP A 483 29.84 8.07 -26.79
C ASP A 483 30.78 7.08 -27.48
N TYR A 484 30.69 5.80 -27.10
CA TYR A 484 31.48 4.74 -27.73
C TYR A 484 31.16 4.58 -29.22
N LEU A 485 29.87 4.57 -29.58
CA LEU A 485 29.43 4.50 -30.97
C LEU A 485 29.90 5.72 -31.76
N GLN A 486 29.74 6.93 -31.21
CA GLN A 486 30.19 8.17 -31.83
C GLN A 486 31.70 8.16 -32.06
N ALA A 487 32.49 7.85 -31.05
CA ALA A 487 33.94 7.78 -31.14
C ALA A 487 34.39 6.70 -32.14
N ALA A 488 33.82 5.50 -32.08
CA ALA A 488 34.15 4.40 -32.99
C ALA A 488 33.80 4.74 -34.45
N LEU A 489 32.65 5.38 -34.68
CA LEU A 489 32.23 5.81 -36.02
C LEU A 489 33.15 6.89 -36.56
N MET A 490 33.47 7.91 -35.76
CA MET A 490 34.42 8.98 -36.12
C MET A 490 35.80 8.41 -36.45
N LEU A 491 36.34 7.52 -35.61
CA LEU A 491 37.64 6.88 -35.84
C LEU A 491 37.64 6.06 -37.13
N ARG A 492 36.59 5.26 -37.39
CA ARG A 492 36.50 4.46 -38.62
C ARG A 492 36.33 5.31 -39.87
N TYR A 493 35.48 6.33 -39.81
CA TYR A 493 35.25 7.24 -40.93
C TYR A 493 36.52 8.04 -41.25
N ASN A 494 37.20 8.59 -40.24
CA ASN A 494 38.42 9.39 -40.44
C ASN A 494 39.62 8.53 -40.86
N LYS A 495 39.74 7.27 -40.42
CA LYS A 495 40.73 6.33 -40.97
C LYS A 495 40.51 6.03 -42.46
N ARG A 496 39.29 6.20 -42.97
CA ARG A 496 38.96 6.08 -44.40
C ARG A 496 39.50 7.25 -45.23
N LEU A 497 39.61 8.44 -44.63
CA LEU A 497 40.22 9.62 -45.27
C LEU A 497 41.75 9.51 -45.36
N GLN A 498 42.40 8.89 -44.36
CA GLN A 498 43.85 8.63 -44.41
C GLN A 498 44.23 7.63 -45.52
N THR A 499 43.37 6.65 -45.81
CA THR A 499 43.59 5.71 -46.93
C THR A 499 43.25 6.31 -48.30
N CYS A 500 42.36 7.31 -48.39
CA CYS A 500 42.13 8.03 -49.66
C CYS A 500 43.27 9.00 -50.02
N ASN A 501 43.99 9.55 -49.04
CA ASN A 501 45.16 10.40 -49.30
C ASN A 501 46.41 9.63 -49.78
N MET A 502 46.43 8.29 -49.73
CA MET A 502 47.48 7.49 -50.37
C MET A 502 47.26 7.24 -51.86
N PHE A 503 46.14 7.69 -52.43
CA PHE A 503 45.88 7.60 -53.89
C PHE A 503 46.08 8.92 -54.64
N ILE A 504 46.62 9.97 -53.98
CA ILE A 504 46.95 11.28 -54.60
C ILE A 504 48.38 11.75 -54.26
N GLN A 505 49.35 10.83 -54.16
CA GLN A 505 50.78 11.17 -54.33
C GLN A 505 51.50 10.11 -55.15
#